data_AF-A0A5V1RI95-F1
#
_entry.id   AF-A0A5V1RI95-F1
#
_cell.length_a   1.000
_cell.length_b   1.000
_cell.length_c   1.000
_cell.angle_alpha   90.00
_cell.angle_beta   90.00
_cell.angle_gamma   90.00
#
_symmetry.space_group_name_H-M   'P 1'
#
loop_
_entity.id
_entity.type
_entity.pdbx_description
1 polymer ?
#
loop_
_entity_poly.entity_id
_entity_poly.type
_entity_poly.pdbx_seq_one_letter_code
_entity_poly.pdbx_strand_id
1 'polypeptide(L)'
;MKRLFLLFAAVAFNVGAATTYTKEQLNNMDATGQYPAQESPVTKSVENVSFDECKDSARDIMNQIAGNYPAKEVVDTGVLYIVKIWTNDGVIMVSCSGPDNKKVVTQSDYK
;
A
#
# COMPACT_ATOMS: atom_id res chain seq x y z
N MET A 1 44.48 40.55 -3.75
CA MET A 1 44.16 39.19 -3.27
C MET A 1 42.81 39.24 -2.58
N LYS A 2 41.74 38.69 -3.18
CA LYS A 2 40.41 38.61 -2.54
C LYS A 2 39.92 37.18 -2.71
N ARG A 3 40.11 36.36 -1.67
CA ARG A 3 39.73 34.94 -1.67
C ARG A 3 38.22 34.87 -1.47
N LEU A 4 37.50 34.48 -2.53
CA LEU A 4 36.08 34.20 -2.50
C LEU A 4 35.90 32.79 -1.90
N PHE A 5 35.43 32.71 -0.65
CA PHE A 5 35.03 31.43 -0.04
C PHE A 5 33.62 31.09 -0.52
N LEU A 6 33.50 30.10 -1.40
CA LEU A 6 32.24 29.47 -1.78
C LEU A 6 31.75 28.61 -0.60
N LEU A 7 30.70 29.05 0.08
CA LEU A 7 29.94 28.22 1.01
C LEU A 7 29.10 27.20 0.21
N PHE A 8 29.57 25.96 0.17
CA PHE A 8 28.75 24.81 -0.22
C PHE A 8 27.78 24.50 0.92
N ALA A 9 26.55 24.99 0.84
CA ALA A 9 25.46 24.56 1.71
C ALA A 9 25.04 23.14 1.29
N ALA A 10 25.49 22.13 2.03
CA ALA A 10 24.99 20.77 1.87
C ALA A 10 23.54 20.70 2.38
N VAL A 11 22.58 20.68 1.45
CA VAL A 11 21.19 20.35 1.77
C VAL A 11 21.15 18.86 2.08
N ALA A 12 21.17 18.51 3.37
CA ALA A 12 20.96 17.13 3.81
C ALA A 12 19.47 16.81 3.64
N PHE A 13 19.14 16.06 2.58
CA PHE A 13 17.83 15.43 2.45
C PHE A 13 17.76 14.33 3.52
N ASN A 14 17.00 14.56 4.59
CA ASN A 14 16.62 13.50 5.53
C ASN A 14 15.60 12.61 4.82
N VAL A 15 16.08 11.64 4.04
CA VAL A 15 15.24 10.51 3.62
C VAL A 15 15.06 9.65 4.87
N GLY A 16 13.94 9.86 5.58
CA GLY A 16 13.52 8.94 6.63
C GLY A 16 13.27 7.58 5.99
N ALA A 17 14.00 6.56 6.43
CA ALA A 17 13.72 5.19 6.00
C ALA A 17 12.31 4.83 6.47
N ALA A 18 11.46 4.35 5.54
CA ALA A 18 10.13 3.88 5.89
C ALA A 18 10.22 2.80 6.98
N THR A 19 9.36 2.88 7.98
CA THR A 19 9.27 1.85 9.02
C THR A 19 8.90 0.52 8.39
N THR A 20 9.47 -0.59 8.88
CA THR A 20 9.13 -1.94 8.42
C THR A 20 8.68 -2.82 9.57
N TYR A 21 7.84 -3.81 9.27
CA TYR A 21 7.35 -4.80 10.23
C TYR A 21 7.58 -6.22 9.71
N THR A 22 7.82 -7.16 10.62
CA THR A 22 7.88 -8.57 10.25
C THR A 22 6.48 -9.13 10.04
N LYS A 23 6.41 -10.28 9.36
CA LYS A 23 5.20 -11.08 9.22
C LYS A 23 4.52 -11.33 10.57
N GLU A 24 5.28 -11.72 11.59
CA GLU A 24 4.77 -12.07 12.92
C GLU A 24 4.18 -10.84 13.62
N GLN A 25 4.86 -9.69 13.53
CA GLN A 25 4.38 -8.43 14.09
C GLN A 25 3.04 -8.03 13.46
N LEU A 26 2.93 -8.11 12.13
CA LEU A 26 1.70 -7.76 11.41
C LEU A 26 0.54 -8.71 11.73
N ASN A 27 0.80 -10.03 11.83
CA ASN A 27 -0.24 -10.99 12.22
C ASN A 27 -0.70 -10.80 13.68
N ASN A 28 0.21 -10.46 14.59
CA ASN A 28 -0.15 -10.13 15.97
C ASN A 28 -1.02 -8.86 16.03
N MET A 29 -0.67 -7.84 15.24
CA MET A 29 -1.46 -6.61 15.11
C MET A 29 -2.84 -6.86 14.49
N ASP A 30 -2.93 -7.78 13.51
CA ASP A 30 -4.21 -8.19 12.93
C ASP A 30 -5.14 -8.80 13.96
N ALA A 31 -4.60 -9.69 14.82
CA ALA A 31 -5.34 -10.36 15.88
C ALA A 31 -5.89 -9.39 16.94
N THR A 32 -5.24 -8.24 17.13
CA THR A 32 -5.69 -7.19 18.06
C THR A 32 -6.42 -6.03 17.38
N GLY A 33 -6.48 -6.02 16.05
CA GLY A 33 -7.04 -4.91 15.25
C GLY A 33 -6.21 -3.62 15.32
N GLN A 34 -4.95 -3.68 15.75
CA GLN A 34 -4.07 -2.53 15.97
C GLN A 34 -3.00 -2.44 14.87
N TYR A 35 -3.39 -2.01 13.66
CA TYR A 35 -2.45 -1.89 12.55
C TYR A 35 -1.52 -0.68 12.67
N PRO A 36 -0.33 -0.74 12.02
CA PRO A 36 0.56 0.40 11.97
C PRO A 36 -0.08 1.63 11.30
N ALA A 37 0.35 2.80 11.76
CA ALA A 37 0.04 4.05 11.08
C ALA A 37 0.64 4.05 9.66
N GLN A 38 -0.12 4.58 8.71
CA GLN A 38 0.20 4.60 7.29
C GLN A 38 0.34 6.03 6.81
N GLU A 39 1.27 6.26 5.89
CA GLU A 39 1.33 7.49 5.10
C GLU A 39 0.18 7.55 4.08
N SER A 40 0.02 8.71 3.43
CA SER A 40 -0.97 8.88 2.38
C SER A 40 -0.74 7.88 1.23
N PRO A 41 -1.78 7.25 0.69
CA PRO A 41 -1.64 6.28 -0.38
C PRO A 41 -1.13 6.94 -1.66
N VAL A 42 -0.20 6.27 -2.33
CA VAL A 42 0.32 6.63 -3.65
C VAL A 42 -0.21 5.63 -4.66
N THR A 43 -0.85 6.11 -5.73
CA THR A 43 -1.28 5.28 -6.85
C THR A 43 -0.08 4.67 -7.56
N LYS A 44 -0.09 3.34 -7.68
CA LYS A 44 0.96 2.56 -8.37
C LYS A 44 0.52 2.13 -9.76
N SER A 45 -0.75 1.73 -9.92
CA SER A 45 -1.31 1.44 -11.24
C SER A 45 -2.79 1.80 -11.32
N VAL A 46 -3.23 2.07 -12.54
CA VAL A 46 -4.63 2.20 -12.93
C VAL A 46 -4.79 1.42 -14.23
N GLU A 47 -5.67 0.43 -14.23
CA GLU A 47 -5.92 -0.45 -15.37
C GLU A 47 -7.42 -0.44 -15.70
N ASN A 48 -7.75 -0.44 -16.99
CA ASN A 48 -9.13 -0.63 -17.44
C ASN A 48 -9.41 -2.13 -17.52
N VAL A 49 -10.36 -2.61 -16.73
CA VAL A 49 -10.71 -4.02 -16.62
C VAL A 49 -12.16 -4.15 -16.16
N SER A 50 -12.83 -5.23 -16.55
CA SER A 50 -14.21 -5.46 -16.08
C SER A 50 -14.25 -5.65 -14.55
N PHE A 51 -15.39 -5.33 -13.94
CA PHE A 51 -15.55 -5.48 -12.49
C PHE A 51 -15.30 -6.91 -12.01
N ASP A 52 -15.87 -7.90 -12.70
CA ASP A 52 -15.76 -9.32 -12.33
C ASP A 52 -14.31 -9.81 -12.45
N GLU A 53 -13.63 -9.51 -13.56
CA GLU A 53 -12.22 -9.86 -13.76
C GLU A 53 -11.32 -9.18 -12.72
N CYS A 54 -11.61 -7.92 -12.38
CA CYS A 54 -10.88 -7.22 -11.34
C CYS A 54 -11.08 -7.88 -9.97
N LYS A 55 -12.33 -8.21 -9.62
CA LYS A 55 -12.68 -8.86 -8.35
C LYS A 55 -11.98 -10.20 -8.20
N ASP A 56 -12.01 -11.02 -9.25
CA ASP A 56 -11.32 -12.31 -9.27
C ASP A 56 -9.81 -12.13 -9.12
N SER A 57 -9.20 -11.24 -9.90
CA SER A 57 -7.76 -10.93 -9.80
C SER A 57 -7.36 -10.44 -8.41
N ALA A 58 -8.13 -9.53 -7.82
CA ALA A 58 -7.85 -8.97 -6.50
C ALA A 58 -8.01 -10.02 -5.38
N ARG A 59 -9.02 -10.91 -5.50
CA ARG A 59 -9.21 -12.03 -4.59
C ARG A 59 -8.07 -13.04 -4.69
N ASP A 60 -7.60 -13.34 -5.90
CA ASP A 60 -6.47 -14.24 -6.10
C ASP A 60 -5.19 -13.70 -5.45
N ILE A 61 -4.89 -12.41 -5.64
CA ILE A 61 -3.76 -11.74 -4.98
C ILE A 61 -3.89 -11.85 -3.45
N MET A 62 -5.08 -11.55 -2.91
CA MET A 62 -5.34 -11.64 -1.47
C MET A 62 -5.10 -13.07 -0.96
N ASN A 63 -5.64 -14.09 -1.63
CA ASN A 63 -5.53 -15.49 -1.22
C ASN A 63 -4.08 -16.00 -1.25
N GLN A 64 -3.28 -15.58 -2.24
CA GLN A 64 -1.86 -15.92 -2.31
C GLN A 64 -1.07 -15.36 -1.13
N ILE A 65 -1.50 -14.22 -0.59
CA ILE A 65 -0.79 -13.48 0.45
C ILE A 65 -1.29 -13.86 1.86
N ALA A 66 -2.58 -14.20 2.02
CA ALA A 66 -3.24 -14.43 3.30
C ALA A 66 -2.59 -15.52 4.18
N GLY A 67 -1.84 -16.46 3.59
CA GLY A 67 -1.09 -17.47 4.36
C GLY A 67 0.16 -16.91 5.06
N ASN A 68 0.61 -15.73 4.65
CA ASN A 68 1.81 -15.08 5.18
C ASN A 68 1.51 -13.75 5.85
N TYR A 69 0.69 -12.92 5.25
CA TYR A 69 0.44 -11.57 5.72
C TYR A 69 -1.05 -11.34 5.95
N PRO A 70 -1.41 -10.40 6.83
CA PRO A 70 -2.78 -9.93 6.91
C PRO A 70 -3.26 -9.44 5.54
N ALA A 71 -4.36 -9.99 5.09
CA ALA A 71 -5.01 -9.63 3.84
C ALA A 71 -6.52 -9.76 4.03
N LYS A 72 -7.27 -8.69 3.73
CA LYS A 72 -8.70 -8.60 4.03
C LYS A 72 -9.47 -7.96 2.89
N GLU A 73 -10.65 -8.50 2.62
CA GLU A 73 -11.70 -7.79 1.90
C GLU A 73 -12.23 -6.69 2.83
N VAL A 74 -12.06 -5.41 2.45
CA VAL A 74 -12.52 -4.26 3.25
C VAL A 74 -13.80 -3.64 2.67
N VAL A 75 -14.07 -3.90 1.39
CA VAL A 75 -15.34 -3.58 0.74
C VAL A 75 -15.68 -4.73 -0.22
N ASP A 76 -16.89 -5.27 -0.14
CA ASP A 76 -17.45 -6.17 -1.16
C ASP A 76 -18.91 -5.79 -1.43
N THR A 77 -19.15 -5.23 -2.61
CA THR A 77 -20.47 -4.84 -3.10
C THR A 77 -20.61 -5.21 -4.57
N GLY A 78 -21.80 -5.03 -5.15
CA GLY A 78 -22.02 -5.29 -6.58
C GLY A 78 -21.33 -4.32 -7.55
N VAL A 79 -20.71 -3.24 -7.06
CA VAL A 79 -20.09 -2.20 -7.91
C VAL A 79 -18.72 -1.72 -7.41
N LEU A 80 -18.32 -2.10 -6.20
CA LEU A 80 -17.05 -1.74 -5.59
C LEU A 80 -16.54 -2.93 -4.79
N TYR A 81 -15.30 -3.32 -5.05
CA TYR A 81 -14.61 -4.37 -4.31
C TYR A 81 -13.20 -3.89 -3.98
N ILE A 82 -12.80 -3.99 -2.70
CA ILE A 82 -11.51 -3.51 -2.24
C ILE A 82 -10.90 -4.55 -1.32
N VAL A 83 -9.68 -4.98 -1.65
CA VAL A 83 -8.82 -5.75 -0.74
C VAL A 83 -7.70 -4.88 -0.20
N LYS A 84 -7.35 -5.12 1.05
CA LYS A 84 -6.26 -4.45 1.75
C LYS A 84 -5.28 -5.49 2.27
N ILE A 85 -4.00 -5.26 2.00
CA ILE A 85 -2.92 -6.22 2.24
C ILE A 85 -1.79 -5.49 2.97
N TRP A 86 -1.32 -6.05 4.09
CA TRP A 86 -0.24 -5.47 4.89
C TRP A 86 1.05 -6.26 4.68
N THR A 87 2.01 -5.70 3.96
CA THR A 87 3.35 -6.29 3.75
C THR A 87 4.35 -5.65 4.70
N ASN A 88 5.62 -6.09 4.64
CA ASN A 88 6.66 -5.62 5.55
C ASN A 88 6.92 -4.11 5.48
N ASP A 89 6.79 -3.55 4.28
CA ASP A 89 7.18 -2.20 3.91
C ASP A 89 6.01 -1.22 3.81
N GLY A 90 4.77 -1.73 3.86
CA GLY A 90 3.61 -0.88 3.81
C GLY A 90 2.34 -1.66 3.56
N VAL A 91 1.37 -0.95 3.00
CA VAL A 91 0.03 -1.45 2.80
C VAL A 91 -0.38 -1.25 1.36
N ILE A 92 -0.80 -2.34 0.73
CA ILE A 92 -1.30 -2.35 -0.65
C ILE A 92 -2.82 -2.41 -0.58
N MET A 93 -3.49 -1.54 -1.34
CA MET A 93 -4.91 -1.64 -1.61
C MET A 93 -5.14 -1.86 -3.09
N VAL A 94 -5.97 -2.85 -3.42
CA VAL A 94 -6.45 -3.10 -4.77
C VAL A 94 -7.93 -2.78 -4.78
N SER A 95 -8.33 -1.77 -5.56
CA SER A 95 -9.70 -1.29 -5.67
C SER A 95 -10.26 -1.59 -7.05
N CYS A 96 -11.40 -2.26 -7.10
CA CYS A 96 -12.14 -2.60 -8.31
C CYS A 96 -13.44 -1.81 -8.33
N SER A 97 -13.64 -1.01 -9.37
CA SER A 97 -14.80 -0.15 -9.52
C SER A 97 -15.54 -0.50 -10.82
N GLY A 98 -16.79 -0.94 -10.67
CA GLY A 98 -17.68 -1.26 -11.78
C GLY A 98 -18.16 -0.06 -12.58
N PRO A 99 -18.50 1.10 -11.96
CA PRO A 99 -18.99 2.27 -12.69
C PRO A 99 -18.02 2.81 -13.74
N ASP A 100 -16.71 2.70 -13.51
CA ASP A 100 -15.67 3.17 -14.43
C ASP A 100 -14.83 2.04 -15.04
N ASN A 101 -15.11 0.77 -14.69
CA ASN A 101 -14.36 -0.41 -15.12
C ASN A 101 -12.86 -0.25 -14.88
N LYS A 102 -12.49 0.11 -13.65
CA LYS A 102 -11.09 0.31 -13.27
C LYS A 102 -10.66 -0.57 -12.12
N LYS A 103 -9.40 -1.02 -12.24
CA LYS A 103 -8.57 -1.50 -11.14
C LYS A 103 -7.59 -0.40 -10.77
N VAL A 104 -7.55 -0.04 -9.49
CA VAL A 104 -6.59 0.92 -8.95
C VAL A 104 -5.78 0.23 -7.87
N VAL A 105 -4.46 0.23 -8.00
CA VAL A 105 -3.56 -0.25 -6.97
C VAL A 105 -2.90 0.95 -6.32
N THR A 106 -3.03 1.07 -5.00
CA THR A 106 -2.34 2.09 -4.21
C THR A 106 -1.46 1.45 -3.16
N GLN A 107 -0.37 2.13 -2.77
CA GLN A 107 0.49 1.72 -1.68
C GLN A 107 0.68 2.87 -0.70
N SER A 108 0.60 2.57 0.59
CA SER A 108 1.00 3.47 1.68
C SER A 108 2.19 2.87 2.41
N ASP A 109 3.27 3.61 2.55
CA ASP A 109 4.37 3.23 3.44
C ASP A 109 3.93 3.36 4.90
N TYR A 110 4.60 2.68 5.82
CA TYR A 110 4.38 2.89 7.25
C TYR A 110 5.07 4.15 7.76
N LYS A 111 4.46 4.79 8.76
CA LYS A 111 5.04 5.93 9.48
C LYS A 111 6.18 5.54 10.40
#